data_AF-A0A1X1KLK6-F1
#
_entry.id   AF-A0A1X1KLK6-F1
#
_cell.length_a   1.000
_cell.length_b   1.000
_cell.length_c   1.000
_cell.angle_alpha   90.00
_cell.angle_beta   90.00
_cell.angle_gamma   90.00
#
_symmetry.space_group_name_H-M   'P 1'
#
loop_
_entity.id
_entity.type
_entity.pdbx_description
1 polymer ?
#
loop_
_entity_poly.entity_id
_entity_poly.type
_entity_poly.pdbx_seq_one_letter_code
_entity_poly.pdbx_strand_id
1 'polypeptide(L)' 'MSFNQTLADKILEFAALEPSIPVGTGHDFHAPEFEEDDFKDTAKQLISSGQITGLLKEDFSGLFIEFRQ' A
#
# COMPACT_ATOMS: atom_id res chain seq x y z
N MET A 1 12.14 6.32 9.71
CA MET A 1 11.66 5.00 9.28
C MET A 1 10.70 4.50 10.34
N SER A 2 9.49 5.04 10.36
CA SER A 2 8.44 4.60 11.27
C SER A 2 7.47 3.74 10.47
N PHE A 3 7.58 2.42 10.65
CA PHE A 3 6.54 1.51 10.17
C PHE A 3 5.23 1.88 10.87
N ASN A 4 4.20 2.20 10.08
CA ASN A 4 2.91 2.58 10.61
C ASN A 4 1.96 1.38 10.61
N GLN A 5 1.67 0.86 11.81
CA GLN A 5 0.87 -0.34 11.96
C GLN A 5 -0.59 -0.14 11.51
N THR A 6 -1.18 1.02 11.79
CA THR A 6 -2.55 1.37 11.35
C THR A 6 -2.67 1.38 9.83
N LEU A 7 -1.67 1.96 9.17
CA LEU A 7 -1.60 1.97 7.72
C LEU A 7 -1.39 0.56 7.17
N ALA A 8 -0.52 -0.22 7.80
CA ALA A 8 -0.26 -1.59 7.41
C ALA A 8 -1.54 -2.43 7.45
N ASP A 9 -2.32 -2.30 8.53
CA ASP A 9 -3.60 -2.98 8.70
C ASP A 9 -4.59 -2.59 7.59
N LYS A 10 -4.68 -1.30 7.23
CA LYS A 10 -5.55 -0.85 6.12
C LYS A 10 -5.13 -1.45 4.77
N ILE A 11 -3.83 -1.46 4.49
CA ILE A 11 -3.29 -2.04 3.24
C ILE A 11 -3.57 -3.55 3.21
N LEU A 12 -3.38 -4.24 4.33
CA LEU A 12 -3.65 -5.66 4.47
C LEU A 12 -5.13 -5.99 4.36
N GLU A 13 -6.01 -5.17 4.94
CA GLU A 13 -7.45 -5.34 4.85
C GLU A 13 -7.91 -5.16 3.39
N PHE A 14 -7.38 -4.16 2.69
CA PHE A 14 -7.64 -3.98 1.26
C PHE A 14 -7.06 -5.13 0.44
N ALA A 15 -5.84 -5.58 0.74
CA ALA A 15 -5.26 -6.75 0.10
C ALA A 15 -6.04 -8.04 0.39
N ALA A 16 -6.64 -8.19 1.57
CA ALA A 16 -7.52 -9.32 1.87
C ALA A 16 -8.80 -9.29 1.01
N LEU A 17 -9.22 -8.10 0.58
CA LEU A 17 -10.28 -7.91 -0.42
C LEU A 17 -9.80 -8.17 -1.85
N GLU A 18 -8.54 -8.56 -2.08
CA GLU A 18 -7.94 -8.93 -3.38
C GLU A 18 -8.90 -9.70 -4.30
N PRO A 19 -9.64 -10.73 -3.86
CA PRO A 19 -10.56 -11.48 -4.72
C PRO A 19 -11.62 -10.61 -5.40
N SER A 20 -11.98 -9.49 -4.79
CA SER A 20 -13.03 -8.56 -5.22
C SER A 20 -12.50 -7.35 -5.99
N ILE A 21 -11.20 -7.07 -5.93
CA ILE A 21 -10.57 -5.90 -6.56
C ILE A 21 -10.03 -6.29 -7.95
N PRO A 22 -10.24 -5.46 -8.99
CA PRO A 22 -9.67 -5.67 -10.31
C PRO A 22 -8.14 -5.73 -10.28
N VAL A 23 -7.56 -6.49 -11.21
CA VAL A 23 -6.11 -6.56 -11.43
C VAL A 23 -5.60 -5.18 -11.88
N GLY A 24 -4.46 -4.74 -11.33
CA GLY A 24 -3.90 -3.42 -11.62
C GLY A 24 -4.65 -2.26 -10.92
N THR A 25 -5.43 -2.55 -9.87
CA THR A 25 -6.04 -1.48 -9.07
C THR A 25 -4.95 -0.78 -8.26
N GLY A 26 -4.68 0.48 -8.61
CA GLY A 26 -3.92 1.40 -7.79
C GLY A 26 -4.78 1.98 -6.69
N HIS A 27 -4.39 1.79 -5.43
CA HIS A 27 -5.04 2.45 -4.30
C HIS A 27 -4.03 3.29 -3.51
N ASP A 28 -4.43 4.53 -3.27
CA ASP A 28 -3.69 5.47 -2.44
C ASP A 28 -4.15 5.31 -0.99
N PHE A 29 -3.23 4.91 -0.11
CA PHE A 29 -3.47 4.87 1.34
C PHE A 29 -2.75 6.01 2.08
N HIS A 30 -2.14 6.94 1.34
CA HIS A 30 -1.63 8.17 1.89
C HIS A 30 -2.78 8.92 2.55
N ALA A 31 -2.61 9.18 3.84
CA ALA A 31 -3.53 9.98 4.61
C ALA A 31 -2.75 11.18 5.15
N PRO A 32 -3.35 12.38 5.25
CA PRO A 32 -2.66 13.58 5.75
C PRO A 32 -2.18 13.46 7.22
N GLU A 33 -2.63 12.43 7.93
CA GLU A 33 -2.20 12.04 9.28
C GLU A 33 -0.93 11.18 9.28
N PHE A 34 -0.50 10.67 8.13
CA PHE A 34 0.70 9.85 7.95
C PHE A 34 1.66 10.56 7.01
N GLU A 35 2.95 10.53 7.31
CA GLU A 35 3.95 11.06 6.36
C GLU A 35 4.11 10.11 5.17
N GLU A 36 4.44 10.67 4.01
CA GLU A 36 4.69 9.92 2.78
C GLU A 36 5.78 8.85 2.97
N ASP A 37 6.81 9.17 3.77
CA ASP A 37 7.88 8.23 4.10
C ASP A 37 7.37 7.03 4.91
N ASP A 38 6.45 7.24 5.86
CA ASP A 38 5.84 6.16 6.64
C ASP A 38 4.98 5.26 5.73
N PHE A 39 4.29 5.85 4.76
CA PHE A 39 3.54 5.09 3.76
C PHE A 39 4.45 4.24 2.89
N LYS A 40 5.52 4.85 2.37
CA LYS A 40 6.51 4.21 1.53
C LYS A 40 7.22 3.06 2.24
N ASP A 41 7.65 3.25 3.48
CA ASP A 41 8.31 2.21 4.28
C ASP A 41 7.34 1.06 4.58
N THR A 42 6.12 1.37 5.01
CA THR A 42 5.10 0.37 5.34
C THR A 42 4.73 -0.47 4.12
N ALA A 43 4.45 0.17 2.99
CA ALA A 43 4.12 -0.52 1.75
C ALA A 43 5.26 -1.41 1.26
N LYS A 44 6.50 -0.90 1.23
CA LYS A 44 7.69 -1.68 0.86
C LYS A 44 7.89 -2.88 1.77
N GLN A 45 7.65 -2.73 3.07
CA GLN A 45 7.78 -3.80 4.04
C GLN A 45 6.75 -4.90 3.81
N LEU A 46 5.48 -4.55 3.57
CA LEU A 46 4.41 -5.51 3.27
C LEU A 46 4.65 -6.27 1.95
N ILE A 47 5.16 -5.59 0.93
CA ILE A 47 5.52 -6.20 -0.36
C ILE A 47 6.74 -7.12 -0.16
N SER A 48 7.77 -6.64 0.53
CA SER A 48 9.01 -7.41 0.77
C SER A 48 8.79 -8.61 1.70
N SER A 49 7.84 -8.53 2.64
CA SER A 49 7.45 -9.66 3.48
C SER A 49 6.58 -10.68 2.75
N GLY A 50 6.09 -10.33 1.54
CA GLY A 50 5.16 -11.16 0.77
C GLY A 50 3.75 -11.19 1.37
N GLN A 51 3.40 -10.24 2.25
CA GLN A 51 2.06 -10.14 2.81
C GLN A 51 1.03 -9.62 1.80
N ILE A 52 1.46 -8.81 0.84
CA ILE A 52 0.61 -8.31 -0.25
C ILE A 52 1.30 -8.54 -1.60
N THR A 53 0.51 -8.76 -2.64
CA THR A 53 1.02 -8.91 -4.02
C THR A 53 0.77 -7.62 -4.79
N GLY A 54 1.67 -6.65 -4.63
CA GLY A 54 1.54 -5.36 -5.31
C GLY A 54 2.87 -4.64 -5.48
N LEU A 55 2.83 -3.56 -6.25
CA LEU A 55 3.96 -2.65 -6.45
C LEU A 55 3.62 -1.26 -5.96
N LEU A 56 4.51 -0.70 -5.17
CA LEU A 56 4.46 0.71 -4.82
C LEU A 56 4.84 1.54 -6.05
N LYS A 57 3.93 2.40 -6.49
CA LYS A 57 4.13 3.36 -7.57
C LYS A 57 3.92 4.79 -7.06
N GLU A 58 4.62 5.70 -7.71
CA GLU A 58 4.54 7.13 -7.44
C GLU A 58 4.27 7.80 -8.78
N ASP A 59 3.25 8.65 -8.84
CA ASP A 59 2.89 9.43 -10.02
C ASP A 59 2.61 10.89 -9.64
N PHE A 60 2.27 11.73 -10.61
CA PHE A 60 1.93 13.14 -10.40
C PHE A 60 0.78 13.38 -9.39
N SER A 61 -0.04 12.35 -9.12
CA SER A 61 -1.14 12.41 -8.17
C SER A 61 -0.76 12.00 -6.74
N GLY A 62 0.43 11.43 -6.54
CA GLY A 62 0.88 10.92 -5.24
C GLY A 62 1.40 9.48 -5.31
N LEU A 63 1.52 8.89 -4.12
CA LEU A 63 2.13 7.57 -3.89
C LEU A 63 1.02 6.55 -3.64
N PHE A 64 0.99 5.45 -4.40
CA PHE A 64 -0.09 4.45 -4.33
C PHE A 64 0.45 3.03 -4.53
N ILE A 65 -0.32 2.03 -4.09
CA ILE A 65 0.01 0.62 -4.27
C ILE A 65 -0.86 0.06 -5.39
N GLU A 66 -0.22 -0.48 -6.43
CA GLU A 66 -0.87 -1.22 -7.51
C GLU A 66 -0.90 -2.71 -7.15
N PHE A 67 -2.10 -3.25 -6.89
CA PHE A 67 -2.29 -4.66 -6.53
C PHE A 67 -2.47 -5.56 -7.76
N ARG A 68 -2.02 -6.81 -7.62
CA ARG A 68 -2.01 -7.88 -8.64
C ARG A 68 -1.26 -7.48 -9.92
N GLN A 69 0.00 -7.91 -10.01
CA GLN A 69 0.78 -7.95 -11.25
C GLN A 69 0.99 -9.38 -11.73
#